data_AF-A0A5N7MCJ8-F1
#
_entry.id   AF-A0A5N7MCJ8-F1
#
_cell.length_a   1.000
_cell.length_b   1.000
_cell.length_c   1.000
_cell.angle_alpha   90.00
_cell.angle_beta   90.00
_cell.angle_gamma   90.00
#
_symmetry.space_group_name_H-M   'P 1'
#
loop_
_entity.id
_entity.type
_entity.pdbx_description
1 polymer ?
#
loop_
_entity_poly.entity_id
_entity_poly.type
_entity_poly.pdbx_seq_one_letter_code
_entity_poly.pdbx_strand_id
1 'polypeptide(L)' 'MAEIINLRQARKQKARAEKEARANENRVAFGRTKAEKNLSQAEQDLAKSRLDSHKRDDDEKP' A
#
# COMPACT_ATOMS: atom_id res chain seq x y z
N MET A 1 41.90 -9.09 21.46
CA MET A 1 41.45 -7.90 20.70
C MET A 1 39.95 -7.79 20.89
N ALA A 2 39.45 -6.69 21.43
CA ALA A 2 38.02 -6.51 21.64
C ALA A 2 37.39 -5.94 20.35
N GLU A 3 36.35 -6.60 19.85
CA GLU A 3 35.59 -6.10 18.71
C GLU A 3 34.69 -4.96 19.19
N ILE A 4 35.01 -3.73 18.77
CA ILE A 4 34.26 -2.54 19.16
C ILE A 4 33.02 -2.47 18.27
N ILE A 5 31.92 -3.05 18.75
CA ILE A 5 30.66 -3.06 18.01
C ILE A 5 29.90 -1.77 18.29
N ASN A 6 29.48 -1.07 17.23
CA ASN A 6 28.65 0.12 17.36
C ASN A 6 27.19 -0.27 17.68
N LEU A 7 26.83 -0.16 18.96
CA LEU A 7 25.49 -0.47 19.45
C LEU A 7 24.37 0.35 18.78
N ARG A 8 24.65 1.57 18.30
CA ARG A 8 23.67 2.38 17.56
C ARG A 8 23.33 1.74 16.21
N GLN A 9 24.33 1.24 15.50
CA GLN A 9 24.12 0.56 14.22
C GLN A 9 23.38 -0.77 14.43
N ALA A 10 23.77 -1.55 15.43
CA ALA A 10 23.09 -2.80 15.78
C ALA A 10 21.60 -2.58 16.12
N ARG A 11 21.28 -1.56 16.94
CA ARG A 11 19.89 -1.19 17.25
C ARG A 11 19.12 -0.76 16.00
N LYS A 12 19.75 0.01 15.11
CA LYS A 12 19.13 0.47 13.85
C LYS A 12 18.84 -0.70 12.91
N GLN A 13 19.74 -1.66 12.81
CA GLN A 13 19.54 -2.88 12.02
C GLN A 13 18.39 -3.71 12.59
N LYS A 14 18.36 -3.93 13.92
CA LYS A 14 17.25 -4.61 14.60
C LYS A 14 15.90 -3.95 14.31
N ALA A 15 15.83 -2.62 14.44
CA ALA A 15 14.60 -1.88 14.17
C ALA A 15 14.15 -1.96 12.69
N ARG A 16 15.09 -2.09 11.74
CA ARG A 16 14.75 -2.33 10.33
C ARG A 16 14.20 -3.73 10.11
N ALA A 17 14.86 -4.75 10.67
CA ALA A 17 14.42 -6.14 10.58
C ALA A 17 13.02 -6.34 11.19
N GLU A 18 12.75 -5.73 12.35
CA GLU A 18 11.41 -5.78 12.97
C GLU A 18 10.33 -5.12 12.08
N LYS A 19 10.65 -4.02 11.41
CA LYS A 19 9.73 -3.36 10.47
C LYS A 19 9.47 -4.23 9.24
N GLU A 20 10.49 -4.89 8.71
CA GLU A 20 10.36 -5.81 7.58
C GLU A 20 9.52 -7.04 7.95
N ALA A 21 9.74 -7.62 9.12
CA ALA A 21 8.95 -8.74 9.64
C ALA A 21 7.46 -8.37 9.74
N ARG A 22 7.14 -7.24 10.38
CA ARG A 22 5.75 -6.72 10.45
C ARG A 22 5.16 -6.44 9.07
N ALA A 23 5.97 -5.94 8.13
CA ALA A 23 5.51 -5.71 6.76
C ALA A 23 5.22 -7.02 6.01
N ASN A 24 5.99 -8.08 6.27
CA ASN A 24 5.75 -9.42 5.74
C ASN A 24 4.46 -10.01 6.36
N GLU A 25 4.30 -9.93 7.67
CA GLU A 25 3.08 -10.36 8.38
C GLU A 25 1.84 -9.64 7.84
N ASN A 26 1.91 -8.32 7.65
CA ASN A 26 0.82 -7.55 7.06
C ASN A 26 0.54 -7.92 5.60
N ARG A 27 1.57 -8.29 4.83
CA ARG A 27 1.41 -8.80 3.45
C ARG A 27 0.65 -10.12 3.43
N VAL A 28 0.94 -11.02 4.38
CA VAL A 28 0.24 -12.30 4.51
C VAL A 28 -1.18 -12.10 5.06
N ALA A 29 -1.32 -11.32 6.13
CA ALA A 29 -2.59 -11.13 6.85
C ALA A 29 -3.61 -10.32 6.05
N PHE A 30 -3.17 -9.29 5.32
CA PHE A 30 -4.07 -8.40 4.59
C PHE A 30 -4.04 -8.62 3.08
N GLY A 31 -3.22 -9.55 2.58
CA GLY A 31 -3.22 -10.09 1.21
C GLY A 31 -2.96 -9.10 0.07
N ARG A 32 -2.99 -7.79 0.34
CA ARG A 32 -2.72 -6.73 -0.64
C ARG A 32 -1.80 -5.69 -0.04
N THR A 33 -0.72 -5.40 -0.76
CA THR A 33 0.20 -4.32 -0.41
C THR A 33 -0.47 -2.96 -0.59
N LYS A 34 0.09 -1.91 0.04
CA LYS A 34 -0.40 -0.54 -0.16
C LYS A 34 -0.34 -0.11 -1.64
N ALA A 35 0.69 -0.55 -2.36
CA ALA A 35 0.84 -0.27 -3.79
C ALA A 35 -0.29 -0.91 -4.62
N GLU A 36 -0.61 -2.18 -4.35
CA GLU A 36 -1.71 -2.90 -5.03
C GLU A 36 -3.07 -2.30 -4.68
N LYS A 37 -3.29 -1.88 -3.43
CA LYS A 37 -4.51 -1.16 -3.03
C LYS A 37 -4.65 0.15 -3.80
N ASN A 38 -3.59 0.92 -3.91
CA ASN A 38 -3.60 2.19 -4.64
C ASN A 38 -3.86 2.00 -6.14
N LEU A 39 -3.23 0.98 -6.74
CA LEU A 39 -3.42 0.65 -8.15
C LEU A 39 -4.88 0.22 -8.41
N SER A 40 -5.41 -0.67 -7.58
CA SER A 40 -6.81 -1.12 -7.69
C SER A 40 -7.80 0.04 -7.48
N GLN A 41 -7.51 0.96 -6.55
CA GLN A 41 -8.34 2.15 -6.34
C GLN A 41 -8.33 3.05 -7.58
N ALA A 42 -7.16 3.32 -8.15
CA ALA A 42 -7.04 4.13 -9.36
C ALA A 42 -7.76 3.50 -10.57
N GLU A 43 -7.69 2.18 -10.72
CA GLU A 43 -8.44 1.44 -11.75
C GLU A 43 -9.95 1.55 -11.54
N GLN A 44 -10.43 1.43 -10.30
CA GLN A 44 -11.84 1.60 -9.97
C GLN A 44 -12.32 3.02 -10.24
N ASP A 45 -11.53 4.03 -9.89
CA ASP A 45 -11.90 5.44 -10.09
C ASP A 45 -11.94 5.78 -11.59
N LEU A 46 -10.99 5.25 -12.38
CA LEU A 46 -11.01 5.38 -13.83
C LEU A 46 -12.22 4.66 -14.45
N ALA A 47 -12.56 3.47 -13.97
CA ALA A 47 -13.74 2.74 -14.41
C ALA A 47 -15.05 3.50 -14.08
N LYS A 48 -15.16 4.06 -12.87
CA LYS A 48 -16.29 4.91 -12.47
C LYS A 48 -16.39 6.15 -13.35
N SER A 49 -15.29 6.88 -13.54
CA SER A 49 -15.28 8.08 -14.38
C SER A 49 -15.69 7.79 -15.83
N ARG A 50 -15.25 6.65 -16.38
CA ARG A 50 -15.71 6.18 -17.71
C ARG A 50 -17.20 5.87 -17.72
N LEU A 51 -17.70 5.14 -16.73
CA LEU A 51 -19.12 4.83 -16.62
C LEU A 51 -19.97 6.10 -16.47
N ASP A 52 -19.54 7.04 -15.64
CA ASP A 52 -20.20 8.34 -15.44
C ASP A 52 -20.21 9.15 -16.75
N SER A 53 -19.10 9.17 -17.50
CA SER A 53 -19.05 9.87 -18.80
C SER A 53 -19.95 9.25 -19.87
N HIS A 54 -20.24 7.95 -19.75
CA HIS A 54 -21.14 7.23 -20.65
C HIS A 54 -22.58 7.16 -20.14
N LYS A 55 -22.83 7.66 -18.92
CA LYS A 55 -24.17 7.74 -18.37
C LYS A 55 -24.90 8.85 -19.10
N ARG A 56 -25.97 8.48 -19.81
CA ARG A 56 -26.93 9.45 -20.30
C ARG A 56 -27.81 9.80 -19.11
N ASP A 57 -27.81 11.07 -18.72
CA ASP A 57 -28.78 11.58 -17.76
C ASP A 57 -30.16 11.54 -18.45
N ASP A 58 -30.88 10.42 -18.30
CA ASP A 58 -32.30 10.31 -18.67
C ASP A 58 -33.21 11.15 -17.72
N ASP A 59 -32.64 12.15 -17.03
CA ASP A 59 -33.33 13.12 -16.17
C ASP A 59 -33.54 14.47 -16.88
N GLU A 60 -33.27 14.59 -18.18
CA GLU A 60 -33.88 15.64 -19.00
C GLU A 60 -35.33 15.23 -19.32
N LYS A 61 -36.20 15.30 -18.29
CA LYS A 61 -37.65 15.31 -18.51
C LYS A 61 -38.03 16.63 -19.21
N PRO A 62 -38.94 16.58 -20.20
CA PRO A 62 -39.43 17.76 -20.92
C PRO A 62 -40.19 18.74 -20.01
#